data_AF-A0A9E3WVD4-F1
#
_entry.id   AF-A0A9E3WVD4-F1
#
_cell.length_a   1.000
_cell.length_b   1.000
_cell.length_c   1.000
_cell.angle_alpha   90.00
_cell.angle_beta   90.00
_cell.angle_gamma   90.00
#
_symmetry.space_group_name_H-M   'P 1'
#
loop_
_entity.id
_entity.type
_entity.pdbx_description
1 polymer ?
#
loop_
_entity_poly.entity_id
_entity_poly.type
_entity_poly.pdbx_seq_one_letter_code
_entity_poly.pdbx_strand_id
1 'polypeptide(L)'
;SGSDLIATGVASFGHISGVHYQNNAEWAGYLGAIESGELPLMRGLKATPHQLLVREVILLLKRGYLDGDYFHHKFGVDILEEWSDVWRQYAEDGLLTVAAGDVRLTRKGLLEVDGMLPAFFEGAHQGVRYT
;
A
#
# COMPACT_ATOMS: atom_id res chain seq x y z
N SER A 1 33.75 -6.03 -14.01
CA SER A 1 33.32 -4.76 -13.41
C SER A 1 31.81 -4.84 -13.25
N GLY A 2 31.27 -5.38 -12.16
CA GLY A 2 31.49 -4.91 -10.80
C GLY A 2 30.54 -3.73 -10.57
N SER A 3 29.25 -4.02 -10.42
CA SER A 3 28.32 -3.07 -9.82
C SER A 3 27.67 -3.75 -8.63
N ASP A 4 28.27 -3.54 -7.46
CA ASP A 4 27.55 -3.64 -6.21
C ASP A 4 26.38 -2.67 -6.27
N LEU A 5 25.17 -3.19 -6.09
CA LEU A 5 24.00 -2.41 -5.72
C LEU A 5 23.55 -2.94 -4.36
N ILE A 6 24.44 -2.79 -3.39
CA ILE A 6 24.12 -2.84 -1.98
C ILE A 6 23.64 -1.43 -1.60
N ALA A 7 22.36 -1.17 -1.82
CA ALA A 7 21.64 -0.18 -1.03
C ALA A 7 20.90 -0.96 0.06
N THR A 8 21.64 -1.16 1.16
CA THR A 8 21.22 -1.73 2.45
C THR A 8 19.86 -1.19 2.90
N GLY A 9 19.03 -2.09 3.40
CA GLY A 9 17.59 -1.89 3.61
C GLY A 9 17.18 -0.88 4.67
N VAL A 10 15.85 -0.75 4.79
CA VAL A 10 15.10 -0.42 6.03
C VAL A 10 15.37 0.97 6.65
N ALA A 11 16.27 1.79 6.10
CA ALA A 11 16.61 3.09 6.69
C ALA A 11 15.65 4.25 6.33
N SER A 12 14.83 4.14 5.28
CA SER A 12 13.97 5.25 4.83
C SER A 12 12.60 5.33 5.52
N PHE A 13 12.19 4.29 6.25
CA PHE A 13 10.99 4.33 7.11
C PHE A 13 11.30 4.72 8.56
N GLY A 14 12.57 4.66 8.97
CA GLY A 14 13.03 5.01 10.32
C GLY A 14 13.04 6.51 10.64
N HIS A 15 12.73 7.39 9.67
CA HIS A 15 12.78 8.84 9.85
C HIS A 15 11.39 9.52 9.94
N ILE A 16 10.38 8.79 10.40
CA ILE A 16 9.03 9.34 10.67
C ILE A 16 8.95 9.82 12.14
N SER A 17 10.06 10.36 12.64
CA SER A 17 10.10 11.25 13.80
C SER A 17 10.81 12.57 13.48
N GLY A 18 10.88 12.97 12.19
CA GLY A 18 11.36 14.32 11.88
C GLY A 18 11.83 14.69 10.46
N VAL A 19 11.65 13.91 9.38
CA VAL A 19 12.29 14.24 8.07
C VAL A 19 11.34 14.55 6.92
N HIS A 20 11.41 15.83 6.56
CA HIS A 20 11.29 16.48 5.26
C HIS A 20 10.14 16.07 4.33
N TYR A 21 9.09 16.90 4.40
CA TYR A 21 8.08 17.10 3.38
C TYR A 21 8.70 17.53 2.02
N GLN A 22 9.26 16.57 1.29
CA GLN A 22 9.33 16.57 -0.17
C GLN A 22 8.45 15.44 -0.69
N ASN A 23 7.18 15.44 -0.26
CA ASN A 23 6.11 14.61 -0.84
C ASN A 23 5.67 15.20 -2.21
N ASN A 24 6.63 15.78 -2.96
CA ASN A 24 6.39 16.84 -3.93
C ASN A 24 6.21 16.24 -5.33
N ALA A 25 5.03 16.43 -5.91
CA ALA A 25 4.67 16.21 -7.32
C ALA A 25 4.57 14.76 -7.87
N GLU A 26 5.17 13.73 -7.23
CA GLU A 26 5.16 12.35 -7.79
C GLU A 26 3.93 11.49 -7.45
N TRP A 27 3.14 11.82 -6.42
CA TRP A 27 1.98 11.01 -6.03
C TRP A 27 0.84 11.03 -7.07
N ALA A 28 0.71 12.13 -7.83
CA ALA A 28 -0.19 12.20 -9.00
C ALA A 28 0.23 11.25 -10.14
N GLY A 29 1.50 10.85 -10.18
CA GLY A 29 2.01 9.81 -11.08
C GLY A 29 1.80 8.37 -10.57
N TYR A 30 1.69 8.20 -9.25
CA TYR A 30 1.66 6.88 -8.61
C TYR A 30 0.34 6.12 -8.85
N LEU A 31 -0.78 6.83 -8.95
CA LEU A 31 -2.10 6.26 -9.26
C LEU A 31 -2.46 6.32 -10.76
N GLY A 32 -1.74 7.10 -11.58
CA GLY A 32 -1.89 7.09 -13.04
C GLY A 32 -1.07 5.99 -13.73
N ALA A 33 0.12 5.67 -13.21
CA ALA A 33 1.02 4.65 -13.76
C ALA A 33 0.55 3.19 -13.52
N ILE A 34 -0.43 2.99 -12.64
CA ILE A 34 -1.02 1.66 -12.42
C ILE A 34 -1.93 1.25 -13.60
N GLU A 35 -2.46 2.21 -14.40
CA GLU A 35 -3.43 1.90 -15.46
C GLU A 35 -3.09 2.36 -16.90
N SER A 36 -2.19 3.31 -17.18
CA SER A 36 -2.15 3.91 -18.54
C SER A 36 -0.82 3.89 -19.31
N GLY A 37 0.32 3.61 -18.70
CA GLY A 37 1.60 3.86 -19.37
C GLY A 37 1.93 5.34 -19.63
N GLU A 38 1.10 6.32 -19.21
CA GLU A 38 1.49 7.74 -19.11
C GLU A 38 0.71 8.54 -18.04
N LEU A 39 1.44 9.48 -17.43
CA LEU A 39 1.19 10.14 -16.14
C LEU A 39 0.25 11.37 -16.25
N PRO A 40 -0.75 11.54 -15.36
CA PRO A 40 -1.41 12.82 -15.18
C PRO A 40 -0.58 13.74 -14.28
N LEU A 41 0.09 14.68 -14.92
CA LEU A 41 0.68 15.88 -14.32
C LEU A 41 -0.38 16.69 -13.56
N MET A 42 -0.15 16.99 -12.27
CA MET A 42 -0.50 18.30 -11.65
C MET A 42 0.26 18.49 -10.32
N ARG A 43 1.13 19.50 -10.32
CA ARG A 43 2.00 19.90 -9.20
C ARG A 43 1.18 20.45 -8.03
N GLY A 44 1.37 19.90 -6.82
CA GLY A 44 1.32 20.72 -5.59
C GLY A 44 0.51 20.24 -4.39
N LEU A 45 -0.10 19.04 -4.38
CA LEU A 45 -0.86 18.58 -3.21
C LEU A 45 -0.03 17.62 -2.33
N LYS A 46 0.03 17.98 -1.05
CA LYS A 46 0.63 17.23 0.04
C LYS A 46 -0.23 16.00 0.33
N ALA A 47 0.29 14.76 0.21
CA ALA A 47 -0.50 13.57 0.51
C ALA A 47 -1.01 13.58 1.96
N THR A 48 -2.25 13.12 2.16
CA THR A 48 -2.88 13.04 3.48
C THR A 48 -2.28 11.90 4.32
N PRO A 49 -2.41 11.92 5.66
CA PRO A 49 -2.00 10.79 6.50
C PRO A 49 -2.63 9.45 6.07
N HIS A 50 -3.90 9.48 5.68
CA HIS A 50 -4.60 8.29 5.18
C HIS A 50 -4.02 7.79 3.85
N GLN A 51 -3.72 8.67 2.90
CA GLN A 51 -3.07 8.29 1.64
C GLN A 51 -1.69 7.66 1.85
N LEU A 52 -0.94 8.14 2.85
CA LEU A 52 0.33 7.53 3.26
C LEU A 52 0.13 6.15 3.88
N LEU A 53 -0.93 5.96 4.67
CA LEU A 53 -1.32 4.65 5.21
C LEU A 53 -1.65 3.67 4.07
N VAL A 54 -2.54 4.04 3.15
CA VAL A 54 -2.93 3.19 2.01
C VAL A 54 -1.72 2.78 1.17
N ARG A 55 -0.82 3.73 0.90
CA ARG A 55 0.43 3.45 0.19
C ARG A 55 1.26 2.39 0.91
N GLU A 56 1.39 2.50 2.22
CA GLU A 56 2.17 1.58 3.02
C GLU A 56 1.55 0.18 3.03
N VAL A 57 0.23 0.08 3.20
CA VAL A 57 -0.53 -1.18 3.12
C VAL A 57 -0.28 -1.86 1.79
N ILE A 58 -0.40 -1.14 0.67
CA ILE A 58 -0.19 -1.70 -0.67
C ILE A 58 1.24 -2.22 -0.84
N LEU A 59 2.24 -1.42 -0.45
CA LEU A 59 3.65 -1.80 -0.62
C LEU A 59 4.04 -3.02 0.22
N LEU A 60 3.51 -3.14 1.43
CA LEU A 60 3.78 -4.27 2.30
C LEU A 60 2.93 -5.50 1.92
N LEU A 61 1.69 -5.32 1.48
CA LEU A 61 0.82 -6.42 1.05
C LEU A 61 1.39 -7.14 -0.18
N LYS A 62 2.02 -6.40 -1.10
CA LYS A 62 2.78 -6.97 -2.23
C LYS A 62 3.93 -7.89 -1.82
N ARG A 63 4.42 -7.79 -0.58
CA ARG A 63 5.42 -8.71 -0.02
C ARG A 63 4.80 -9.97 0.59
N GLY A 64 3.47 -10.05 0.63
CA GLY A 64 2.72 -11.19 1.13
C GLY A 64 2.39 -11.15 2.62
N TYR A 65 2.77 -10.09 3.34
CA TYR A 65 2.59 -10.00 4.79
C TYR A 65 2.38 -8.58 5.28
N LEU A 66 1.40 -8.41 6.17
CA LEU A 66 1.18 -7.19 6.96
C LEU A 66 1.18 -7.55 8.44
N ASP A 67 1.97 -6.79 9.21
CA ASP A 67 1.97 -6.81 10.68
C ASP A 67 1.00 -5.73 11.17
N GLY A 68 -0.07 -6.11 11.85
CA GLY A 68 -1.08 -5.16 12.32
C GLY A 68 -0.54 -4.14 13.33
N ASP A 69 0.29 -4.60 14.26
CA ASP A 69 0.89 -3.77 15.31
C ASP A 69 1.82 -2.70 14.72
N TYR A 70 2.51 -3.00 13.62
CA TYR A 70 3.30 -2.02 12.89
C TYR A 70 2.47 -0.80 12.48
N PHE A 71 1.27 -1.01 11.92
CA PHE A 71 0.41 0.08 11.48
C PHE A 71 -0.24 0.81 12.65
N HIS A 72 -0.62 0.08 13.70
CA HIS A 72 -1.12 0.69 14.92
C HIS A 72 -0.07 1.64 15.53
N HIS A 73 1.19 1.20 15.67
CA HIS A 73 2.25 2.05 16.23
C HIS A 73 2.63 3.24 15.34
N LYS A 74 2.67 3.05 14.02
CA LYS A 74 3.16 4.06 13.08
C LYS A 74 2.08 5.08 12.68
N PHE A 75 0.85 4.63 12.49
CA PHE A 75 -0.25 5.45 11.97
C PHE A 75 -1.38 5.66 12.99
N GLY A 76 -1.39 4.92 14.11
CA GLY A 76 -2.51 4.94 15.06
C GLY A 76 -3.78 4.29 14.50
N VAL A 77 -3.65 3.38 13.53
CA VAL A 77 -4.78 2.76 12.83
C VAL A 77 -4.69 1.24 12.95
N ASP A 78 -5.80 0.62 13.33
CA ASP A 78 -6.00 -0.82 13.17
C ASP A 78 -6.44 -1.11 11.74
N ILE A 79 -5.54 -1.67 10.94
CA ILE A 79 -5.80 -1.95 9.53
C ILE A 79 -6.79 -3.12 9.34
N LEU A 80 -6.96 -4.00 10.34
CA LEU A 80 -7.93 -5.09 10.27
C LEU A 80 -9.34 -4.59 10.48
N GLU A 81 -9.52 -3.55 11.29
CA GLU A 81 -10.81 -2.87 11.44
C GLU A 81 -11.12 -1.97 10.25
N GLU A 82 -10.16 -1.12 9.82
CA GLU A 82 -10.30 -0.15 8.72
C GLU A 82 -10.80 -0.80 7.42
N TRP A 83 -10.28 -1.98 7.07
CA TRP A 83 -10.68 -2.73 5.86
C TRP A 83 -11.27 -4.11 6.17
N SER A 84 -11.97 -4.24 7.30
CA SER A 84 -12.52 -5.51 7.80
C SER A 84 -13.29 -6.32 6.75
N ASP A 85 -14.15 -5.68 5.97
CA ASP A 85 -14.92 -6.35 4.92
C ASP A 85 -14.06 -6.83 3.74
N VAL A 86 -13.03 -6.07 3.37
CA VAL A 86 -12.08 -6.45 2.31
C VAL A 86 -11.28 -7.68 2.74
N TRP A 87 -10.75 -7.68 3.97
CA TRP A 87 -10.00 -8.81 4.50
C TRP A 87 -10.86 -10.07 4.62
N ARG A 88 -12.11 -9.92 5.07
CA ARG A 88 -13.08 -11.02 5.17
C ARG A 88 -13.31 -11.65 3.80
N GLN A 89 -13.62 -10.83 2.79
CA GLN A 89 -13.86 -11.31 1.43
C GLN A 89 -12.64 -12.03 0.85
N TYR A 90 -11.45 -11.45 0.96
CA TYR A 90 -10.23 -12.09 0.46
C TYR A 90 -9.84 -13.36 1.21
N ALA A 91 -10.19 -13.47 2.50
CA ALA A 91 -10.04 -14.71 3.25
C ALA A 91 -11.00 -15.79 2.74
N GLU A 92 -12.27 -15.44 2.51
CA GLU A 92 -13.29 -16.33 1.94
C GLU A 92 -12.91 -16.81 0.53
N ASP A 93 -12.29 -15.95 -0.28
CA ASP A 93 -11.77 -16.27 -1.62
C ASP A 93 -10.47 -17.10 -1.61
N GLY A 94 -9.93 -17.39 -0.41
CA GLY A 94 -8.70 -18.14 -0.21
C GLY A 94 -7.43 -17.40 -0.65
N LEU A 95 -7.48 -16.07 -0.77
CA LEU A 95 -6.36 -15.23 -1.17
C LEU A 95 -5.43 -14.92 0.00
N LEU A 96 -5.95 -14.89 1.22
CA LEU A 96 -5.17 -14.60 2.42
C LEU A 96 -5.69 -15.32 3.65
N THR A 97 -4.92 -15.25 4.72
CA THR A 97 -5.33 -15.62 6.07
C THR A 97 -5.08 -14.45 7.00
N VAL A 98 -6.01 -14.20 7.91
CA VAL A 98 -5.81 -13.28 9.04
C VAL A 98 -5.60 -14.11 10.30
N ALA A 99 -4.49 -13.91 11.00
CA ALA A 99 -4.19 -14.64 12.23
C ALA A 99 -3.35 -13.78 13.17
N ALA A 100 -3.70 -13.77 14.45
CA ALA A 100 -2.96 -13.07 15.51
C ALA A 100 -2.69 -11.57 15.24
N GLY A 101 -3.62 -10.88 14.55
CA GLY A 101 -3.45 -9.45 14.20
C GLY A 101 -2.74 -9.21 12.87
N ASP A 102 -2.30 -10.27 12.18
CA ASP A 102 -1.53 -10.15 10.94
C ASP A 102 -2.31 -10.65 9.72
N VAL A 103 -1.96 -10.11 8.54
CA VAL A 103 -2.44 -10.58 7.24
C VAL A 103 -1.32 -11.32 6.51
N ARG A 104 -1.60 -12.53 6.03
CA ARG A 104 -0.67 -13.32 5.20
C ARG A 104 -1.34 -13.74 3.90
N LEU A 105 -0.74 -13.40 2.77
CA LEU A 105 -1.22 -13.88 1.47
C LEU A 105 -0.94 -15.38 1.33
N THR A 106 -1.90 -16.10 0.74
CA THR A 106 -1.66 -17.45 0.25
C THR A 106 -0.85 -17.41 -1.04
N ARG A 107 -0.45 -18.58 -1.55
CA ARG A 107 0.17 -18.66 -2.89
C ARG A 107 -0.75 -18.08 -3.98
N LYS A 108 -2.07 -18.29 -3.87
CA LYS A 108 -3.07 -17.72 -4.78
C LYS A 108 -3.10 -16.20 -4.66
N GLY A 109 -3.19 -15.68 -3.42
CA GLY A 109 -3.18 -14.24 -3.18
C GLY A 109 -1.94 -13.54 -3.72
N LEU A 110 -0.76 -14.15 -3.58
CA LEU A 110 0.48 -13.60 -4.15
C LEU A 110 0.44 -13.48 -5.69
N LEU A 111 -0.23 -14.42 -6.38
CA LEU A 111 -0.37 -14.36 -7.84
C LEU A 111 -1.40 -13.32 -8.29
N GLU A 112 -2.37 -13.00 -7.45
CA GLU A 112 -3.48 -12.09 -7.74
C GLU A 112 -3.33 -10.72 -7.06
N VAL A 113 -2.21 -10.49 -6.36
CA VAL A 113 -2.06 -9.37 -5.42
C VAL A 113 -2.30 -8.00 -6.05
N ASP A 114 -1.92 -7.80 -7.31
CA ASP A 114 -2.15 -6.53 -8.01
C ASP A 114 -3.64 -6.25 -8.23
N GLY A 115 -4.45 -7.29 -8.47
CA GLY A 115 -5.91 -7.17 -8.59
C GLY A 115 -6.63 -6.93 -7.26
N MET A 116 -5.96 -7.18 -6.13
CA MET A 116 -6.50 -6.97 -4.78
C MET A 116 -6.36 -5.51 -4.31
N LEU A 117 -5.38 -4.77 -4.83
CA LEU A 117 -5.03 -3.44 -4.32
C LEU A 117 -6.14 -2.39 -4.42
N PRO A 118 -6.98 -2.37 -5.48
CA PRO A 118 -7.99 -1.34 -5.63
C PRO A 118 -8.99 -1.23 -4.46
N ALA A 119 -9.21 -2.33 -3.73
CA ALA A 119 -10.12 -2.35 -2.59
C ALA A 119 -9.65 -1.51 -1.39
N PHE A 120 -8.37 -1.12 -1.33
CA PHE A 120 -7.81 -0.30 -0.26
C PHE A 120 -7.81 1.20 -0.57
N PHE A 121 -8.12 1.60 -1.81
CA PHE A 121 -8.19 3.00 -2.17
C PHE A 121 -9.43 3.67 -1.56
N GLU A 122 -9.40 4.99 -1.40
CA GLU A 122 -10.57 5.76 -0.97
C GLU A 122 -11.73 5.56 -1.95
N GLY A 123 -12.98 5.55 -1.47
CA GLY A 123 -14.16 5.24 -2.31
C GLY A 123 -14.29 6.08 -3.59
N ALA A 124 -13.79 7.32 -3.59
CA ALA A 124 -13.73 8.17 -4.79
C ALA A 124 -12.78 7.66 -5.89
N HIS A 125 -11.91 6.71 -5.55
CA HIS A 125 -10.95 6.04 -6.43
C HIS A 125 -11.26 4.55 -6.60
N GLN A 126 -12.31 4.02 -5.95
CA GLN A 126 -12.80 2.66 -6.13
C GLN A 126 -13.82 2.64 -7.29
N GLY A 127 -13.49 1.97 -8.40
CA GLY A 127 -14.43 1.80 -9.52
C GLY A 127 -14.23 2.71 -10.73
N VAL A 128 -13.03 3.29 -10.90
CA VAL A 128 -12.62 3.79 -12.23
C VAL A 128 -12.52 2.58 -13.16
N ARG A 129 -13.54 2.36 -13.99
CA ARG A 129 -13.51 1.42 -15.11
C ARG A 129 -13.41 2.24 -16.41
N TYR A 130 -12.36 2.02 -17.19
CA TYR A 130 -12.28 2.49 -18.57
C TYR A 130 -13.25 1.68 -19.45
N THR A 131 -14.13 2.37 -20.19
CA THR A 131 -14.62 1.90 -21.50
C THR A 131 -13.60 2.23 -22.57
#